data_AF-A0A4U2Q1H4-F1
#
_entry.id   AF-A0A4U2Q1H4-F1
#
_cell.length_a   1.000
_cell.length_b   1.000
_cell.length_c   1.000
_cell.angle_alpha   90.00
_cell.angle_beta   90.00
_cell.angle_gamma   90.00
#
_symmetry.space_group_name_H-M   'P 1'
#
loop_
_entity.id
_entity.type
_entity.pdbx_description
1 polymer ?
#
loop_
_entity_poly.entity_id
_entity_poly.type
_entity_poly.pdbx_seq_one_letter_code
_entity_poly.pdbx_strand_id
1 'polypeptide(L)'
;MSERTYKLLDGKELILDGDGLWMRHPELGIATMRVESVFGDLLALVDSLQSQLAERDRTIATLEQRMEQSHRDAVDARVKQEAAEDDRDELRKALEEIADSKNDMSGVLCRVTARKALRE
;
A
#
# COMPACT_ATOMS: atom_id res chain seq x y z
N MET A 1 19.95 -37.39 -2.64
CA MET A 1 18.90 -36.41 -3.02
C MET A 1 17.63 -36.78 -2.29
N SER A 2 16.89 -35.81 -1.75
CA SER A 2 15.58 -36.08 -1.16
C SER A 2 14.56 -36.35 -2.28
N GLU A 3 13.66 -37.31 -2.07
CA GLU A 3 12.57 -37.61 -2.99
C GLU A 3 11.67 -36.37 -3.20
N ARG A 4 11.32 -36.08 -4.46
CA ARG A 4 10.43 -34.99 -4.85
C ARG A 4 9.32 -35.53 -5.73
N THR A 5 8.09 -35.10 -5.48
CA THR A 5 6.92 -35.49 -6.27
C THR A 5 6.28 -34.27 -6.93
N TYR A 6 6.11 -34.33 -8.24
CA TYR A 6 5.50 -33.29 -9.07
C TYR A 6 4.18 -33.79 -9.63
N LYS A 7 3.09 -33.08 -9.36
CA LYS A 7 1.79 -33.40 -9.94
C LYS A 7 1.65 -32.75 -11.32
N LEU A 8 1.35 -33.57 -12.31
CA LEU A 8 1.10 -33.12 -13.67
C LEU A 8 -0.39 -32.78 -13.87
N LEU A 9 -0.66 -31.97 -14.90
CA LEU A 9 -2.01 -31.49 -15.22
C LEU A 9 -2.98 -32.62 -15.61
N ASP A 10 -2.46 -33.75 -16.08
CA ASP A 10 -3.23 -34.94 -16.46
C ASP A 10 -3.45 -35.91 -15.28
N GLY A 11 -3.12 -35.49 -14.06
CA GLY A 11 -3.29 -36.30 -12.85
C GLY A 11 -2.18 -37.33 -12.62
N LYS A 12 -1.17 -37.41 -13.49
CA LYS A 12 0.03 -38.24 -13.26
C LYS A 12 0.96 -37.57 -12.26
N GLU A 13 1.85 -38.36 -11.67
CA GLU A 13 2.88 -37.86 -10.77
C GLU A 13 4.27 -38.21 -11.29
N LEU A 14 5.19 -37.25 -11.32
CA LEU A 14 6.60 -37.48 -11.54
C LEU A 14 7.31 -37.52 -10.19
N ILE A 15 8.06 -38.57 -9.94
CA ILE A 15 8.80 -38.78 -8.70
C ILE A 15 10.28 -38.79 -9.06
N LEU A 16 11.03 -37.84 -8.51
CA LEU A 16 12.48 -37.79 -8.63
C LEU A 16 13.07 -38.19 -7.30
N ASP A 17 13.83 -39.29 -7.27
CA ASP A 17 14.58 -39.71 -6.09
C ASP A 17 16.09 -39.78 -6.41
N GLY A 18 16.89 -40.25 -5.44
CA GLY A 18 18.33 -40.43 -5.63
C GLY A 18 18.70 -41.45 -6.71
N ASP A 19 17.76 -42.31 -7.10
CA ASP A 19 17.97 -43.46 -7.98
C ASP A 19 17.44 -43.21 -9.40
N GLY A 20 16.52 -42.26 -9.60
CA GLY A 20 16.03 -41.87 -10.91
C GLY A 20 14.74 -41.05 -10.93
N LEU A 21 14.14 -40.96 -12.12
CA LEU A 21 12.87 -40.31 -12.40
C LEU A 21 11.84 -41.38 -12.74
N TRP A 22 10.73 -41.35 -12.02
CA TRP A 22 9.65 -42.31 -12.13
C TRP A 22 8.37 -41.56 -12.46
N MET A 23 7.49 -42.18 -13.25
CA MET A 23 6.16 -41.64 -13.51
C MET A 23 5.11 -42.58 -12.93
N ARG A 24 4.28 -42.09 -12.03
CA ARG A 24 3.11 -42.80 -11.51
C ARG A 24 1.90 -42.44 -12.37
N HIS A 25 1.40 -43.43 -13.09
CA HIS A 25 0.14 -43.34 -13.82
C HIS A 25 -1.00 -43.84 -12.93
N PRO A 26 -2.14 -43.11 -12.84
CA PRO A 26 -3.25 -43.51 -11.98
C PRO A 26 -3.82 -44.89 -12.32
N GLU A 27 -3.84 -45.25 -13.61
CA GLU A 27 -4.43 -46.52 -14.09
C GLU A 27 -3.41 -47.65 -14.33
N LEU A 28 -2.14 -47.30 -14.61
CA LEU A 28 -1.14 -48.26 -15.11
C LEU A 28 -0.03 -48.55 -14.08
N GLY A 29 -0.04 -47.86 -12.94
CA GLY A 29 1.01 -47.99 -11.91
C GLY A 29 2.27 -47.18 -12.25
N ILE A 30 3.41 -47.60 -11.70
CA ILE A 30 4.68 -46.88 -11.84
C ILE A 30 5.42 -47.35 -13.10
N ALA A 31 5.71 -46.41 -13.99
CA ALA A 31 6.58 -46.61 -15.15
C ALA A 31 7.96 -46.01 -14.86
N THR A 32 9.01 -46.75 -15.21
CA THR A 32 10.40 -46.31 -15.03
C THR A 32 10.85 -45.55 -16.28
N MET A 33 11.49 -44.40 -16.12
CA MET A 33 12.17 -43.71 -17.22
C MET A 33 13.66 -43.65 -16.89
N ARG A 34 14.51 -44.05 -17.84
CA ARG A 34 15.96 -43.81 -17.70
C ARG A 34 16.20 -42.31 -17.78
N VAL A 35 16.80 -41.76 -16.73
CA VAL A 35 17.07 -40.32 -16.64
C VAL A 35 18.25 -39.97 -17.51
N GLU A 36 18.03 -39.12 -18.51
CA GLU A 36 19.09 -38.24 -19.00
C GLU A 36 19.25 -37.08 -18.01
N SER A 37 20.49 -36.76 -17.61
CA SER A 37 20.79 -35.76 -16.57
C SER A 37 20.05 -34.43 -16.72
N VAL A 38 19.71 -34.06 -17.96
CA VAL A 38 18.95 -32.85 -18.34
C VAL A 38 17.58 -32.74 -17.64
N PHE A 39 16.89 -33.85 -17.37
CA PHE A 39 15.58 -33.79 -16.71
C PHE A 39 15.68 -33.40 -15.23
N GLY A 40 16.75 -33.81 -14.54
CA GLY A 40 17.01 -33.39 -13.16
C GLY A 40 17.27 -31.89 -13.05
N ASP A 41 18.09 -31.37 -13.96
CA ASP A 41 18.41 -29.93 -14.03
C ASP A 41 17.16 -29.09 -14.37
N LEU A 42 16.30 -29.59 -15.27
CA LEU A 42 15.04 -28.93 -15.61
C LEU A 42 14.09 -28.85 -14.39
N LEU A 43 13.96 -29.94 -13.62
CA LEU A 43 13.12 -29.96 -12.42
C LEU A 43 13.66 -29.03 -11.33
N ALA A 44 14.98 -28.98 -11.15
CA ALA A 44 15.61 -28.02 -10.24
C ALA A 44 15.37 -26.56 -10.68
N LEU A 45 15.39 -26.29 -11.99
CA LEU A 45 15.01 -24.97 -12.53
C LEU A 45 13.54 -24.65 -12.25
N VAL A 46 12.63 -25.62 -12.43
CA VAL A 46 11.21 -25.46 -12.12
C VAL A 46 11.00 -25.11 -10.64
N ASP A 47 11.65 -25.82 -9.72
CA ASP A 47 11.59 -25.50 -8.28
C ASP A 47 12.07 -24.07 -7.98
N SER A 48 13.19 -23.68 -8.61
CA SER A 48 13.75 -22.34 -8.44
C SER A 48 12.78 -21.26 -8.94
N LEU A 49 12.17 -21.47 -10.11
CA LEU A 49 11.17 -20.55 -10.66
C LEU A 49 9.91 -20.48 -9.80
N GLN A 50 9.41 -21.61 -9.30
CA GLN A 50 8.26 -21.66 -8.40
C GLN A 50 8.55 -20.92 -7.08
N SER A 51 9.75 -21.09 -6.53
CA SER A 51 10.19 -20.36 -5.33
C SER A 51 10.23 -18.85 -5.58
N GLN A 52 10.79 -18.42 -6.72
CA GLN A 52 10.83 -17.02 -7.12
C GLN A 52 9.43 -16.42 -7.34
N LEU A 53 8.51 -17.18 -7.95
CA LEU A 53 7.13 -16.76 -8.11
C LEU A 53 6.43 -16.59 -6.76
N ALA A 54 6.56 -17.56 -5.87
CA ALA A 54 5.97 -17.47 -4.53
C ALA A 54 6.51 -16.27 -3.74
N GLU A 55 7.79 -15.93 -3.89
CA GLU A 55 8.38 -14.76 -3.25
C GLU A 55 7.88 -13.44 -3.86
N ARG A 56 7.72 -13.40 -5.19
CA ARG A 56 7.10 -12.26 -5.87
C ARG A 56 5.65 -12.08 -5.45
N ASP A 57 4.87 -13.14 -5.32
CA ASP A 57 3.48 -13.08 -4.86
C ASP A 57 3.38 -12.51 -3.43
N ARG A 58 4.27 -12.93 -2.53
CA ARG A 58 4.37 -12.34 -1.17
C ARG A 58 4.72 -10.85 -1.22
N THR A 59 5.64 -10.48 -2.11
CA THR A 59 6.06 -9.09 -2.29
C THR A 59 4.93 -8.23 -2.82
N ILE A 60 4.19 -8.72 -3.82
CA ILE A 60 3.01 -8.05 -4.39
C ILE A 60 1.96 -7.85 -3.30
N ALA A 61 1.58 -8.89 -2.56
CA ALA A 61 0.61 -8.78 -1.47
C ALA A 61 1.02 -7.75 -0.41
N THR A 62 2.31 -7.69 -0.07
CA THR A 62 2.84 -6.71 0.89
C THR A 62 2.76 -5.28 0.33
N LEU A 63 3.07 -5.09 -0.96
CA LEU A 63 3.01 -3.79 -1.61
C LEU A 63 1.56 -3.30 -1.76
N GLU A 64 0.63 -4.18 -2.11
CA GLU A 64 -0.80 -3.87 -2.17
C GLU A 64 -1.31 -3.38 -0.80
N GLN A 65 -0.97 -4.09 0.27
CA GLN A 65 -1.32 -3.67 1.64
C GLN A 65 -0.74 -2.28 1.99
N ARG A 66 0.50 -2.01 1.60
CA ARG A 66 1.14 -0.71 1.84
C ARG A 66 0.50 0.41 1.01
N MET A 67 0.13 0.13 -0.23
CA MET A 67 -0.56 1.09 -1.10
C MET A 67 -1.93 1.45 -0.54
N GLU A 68 -2.70 0.45 -0.08
CA GLU A 68 -3.98 0.70 0.58
C GLU A 68 -3.83 1.55 1.84
N GLN A 69 -2.84 1.23 2.68
CA GLN A 69 -2.58 2.00 3.89
C GLN A 69 -2.20 3.45 3.56
N SER A 70 -1.27 3.64 2.61
CA SER A 70 -0.87 4.97 2.17
C SER A 70 -2.03 5.78 1.59
N HIS A 71 -2.96 5.13 0.88
CA HIS A 71 -4.17 5.81 0.39
C HIS A 71 -5.06 6.24 1.56
N ARG A 72 -5.28 5.39 2.57
CA ARG A 72 -6.06 5.76 3.75
C ARG A 72 -5.44 6.95 4.48
N ASP A 73 -4.13 6.90 4.72
CA ASP A 73 -3.40 7.98 5.38
C ASP A 73 -3.49 9.31 4.61
N ALA A 74 -3.43 9.25 3.27
CA ALA A 74 -3.58 10.43 2.41
C ALA A 74 -4.99 11.04 2.47
N VAL A 75 -6.02 10.19 2.53
CA VAL A 75 -7.41 10.64 2.70
C VAL A 75 -7.59 11.30 4.07
N ASP A 76 -7.10 10.68 5.14
CA ASP A 76 -7.18 11.22 6.49
C ASP A 76 -6.44 12.56 6.62
N ALA A 77 -5.25 12.68 6.00
CA ALA A 77 -4.49 13.93 5.96
C ALA A 77 -5.26 15.03 5.22
N ARG A 78 -5.92 14.70 4.10
CA ARG A 78 -6.74 15.64 3.34
C ARG A 78 -7.95 16.13 4.13
N VAL A 79 -8.65 15.25 4.83
CA VAL A 79 -9.78 15.62 5.70
C VAL A 79 -9.34 16.57 6.81
N LYS A 80 -8.19 16.29 7.43
CA LYS A 80 -7.63 17.18 8.47
C LYS A 80 -7.21 18.53 7.90
N GLN A 81 -6.67 18.56 6.69
CA GLN A 81 -6.31 19.81 6.03
C GLN A 81 -7.54 20.65 5.72
N GLU A 82 -8.60 20.05 5.19
CA GLU A 82 -9.86 20.74 4.89
C GLU A 82 -10.47 21.35 6.16
N ALA A 83 -10.55 20.60 7.26
CA ALA A 83 -11.02 21.12 8.54
C ALA A 83 -10.16 22.30 9.06
N ALA A 84 -8.82 22.22 8.91
CA ALA A 84 -7.94 23.30 9.31
C ALA A 84 -8.06 24.54 8.41
N GLU A 85 -8.41 24.37 7.13
CA GLU A 85 -8.69 25.47 6.21
C GLU A 85 -10.00 26.17 6.57
N ASP A 86 -11.04 25.42 6.93
CA ASP A 86 -12.31 25.96 7.44
C ASP A 86 -12.09 26.77 8.73
N ASP A 87 -11.40 26.21 9.72
CA ASP A 87 -11.07 26.89 10.98
C ASP A 87 -10.29 28.20 10.74
N ARG A 88 -9.34 28.18 9.80
CA ARG A 88 -8.55 29.36 9.42
C ARG A 88 -9.44 30.44 8.81
N ASP A 89 -10.38 30.06 7.97
CA ASP A 89 -11.28 31.00 7.29
C ASP A 89 -12.28 31.62 8.29
N GLU A 90 -12.75 30.87 9.28
CA GLU A 90 -13.53 31.40 10.41
C GLU A 90 -12.73 32.41 11.25
N LEU A 91 -11.49 32.06 11.63
CA LEU A 91 -10.61 32.95 12.37
C LEU A 91 -10.30 34.23 11.59
N ARG A 92 -10.12 34.12 10.27
CA ARG A 92 -9.91 35.27 9.39
C ARG A 92 -11.11 36.21 9.40
N LYS A 93 -12.32 35.69 9.27
CA LYS A 93 -13.55 36.51 9.35
C LYS A 93 -13.66 37.21 10.70
N ALA A 94 -13.43 36.50 11.79
CA ALA A 94 -13.45 37.09 13.12
C ALA A 94 -12.41 38.22 13.29
N LEU A 95 -11.21 38.06 12.71
CA LEU A 95 -10.18 39.10 12.71
C LEU A 95 -10.59 40.33 11.87
N GLU A 96 -11.23 40.12 10.71
CA GLU A 96 -11.76 41.20 9.86
C GLU A 96 -12.84 41.99 10.62
N GLU A 97 -13.78 41.33 11.30
CA GLU A 97 -14.81 41.98 12.12
C GLU A 97 -14.20 42.81 13.28
N ILE A 98 -13.17 42.29 13.95
CA ILE A 98 -12.45 43.02 15.01
C ILE A 98 -11.76 44.26 14.44
N ALA A 99 -11.13 44.15 13.27
CA ALA A 99 -10.44 45.26 12.62
C ALA A 99 -11.42 46.38 12.24
N ASP A 100 -12.58 46.03 11.68
CA ASP A 100 -13.63 46.97 11.32
C ASP A 100 -14.18 47.69 12.56
N SER A 101 -14.53 46.92 13.60
CA SER A 101 -15.00 47.47 14.88
C SER A 101 -13.99 48.42 15.51
N LYS A 102 -12.69 48.09 15.46
CA LYS A 102 -11.61 48.94 15.95
C LYS A 102 -11.52 50.26 15.17
N ASN A 103 -11.66 50.21 13.84
CA ASN A 103 -11.63 51.40 13.00
C ASN A 103 -12.80 52.34 13.31
N ASP A 104 -14.00 51.79 13.48
CA ASP A 104 -15.18 52.55 13.88
C ASP A 104 -14.98 53.23 15.25
N MET A 105 -14.50 52.47 16.24
CA MET A 105 -14.21 53.01 17.57
C MET A 105 -13.15 54.10 17.54
N SER A 106 -12.10 53.96 16.72
CA SER A 106 -11.07 54.99 16.56
C SER A 106 -11.64 56.32 16.05
N GLY A 107 -12.55 56.26 15.07
CA GLY A 107 -13.26 57.44 14.56
C GLY A 107 -14.18 58.09 15.59
N VAL A 108 -14.83 57.30 16.46
CA VAL A 108 -15.59 57.83 17.60
C VAL A 108 -14.66 58.50 18.60
N LEU A 109 -13.56 57.84 18.98
CA LEU A 109 -12.60 58.36 19.94
C LEU A 109 -12.06 59.72 19.49
N CYS A 110 -11.59 59.80 18.23
CA CYS A 110 -11.05 61.03 17.64
C CYS A 110 -12.04 62.20 17.73
N ARG A 111 -13.34 61.98 17.44
CA ARG A 111 -14.38 63.00 17.56
C ARG A 111 -14.62 63.42 19.02
N VAL A 112 -14.58 62.48 19.96
CA VAL A 112 -14.72 62.79 21.39
C VAL A 112 -13.53 63.61 21.90
N THR A 113 -12.30 63.26 21.53
CA THR A 113 -11.11 64.03 21.90
C THR A 113 -11.14 65.44 21.31
N ALA A 114 -11.49 65.58 20.03
CA ALA A 114 -11.59 66.89 19.38
C ALA A 114 -12.65 67.79 20.05
N ARG A 115 -13.81 67.25 20.42
CA ARG A 115 -14.85 67.99 21.17
C ARG A 115 -14.41 68.42 22.55
N LYS A 116 -13.62 67.59 23.26
CA LYS A 116 -13.05 67.96 24.55
C LYS A 116 -12.06 69.12 24.39
N ALA A 117 -11.15 69.03 23.42
CA ALA A 117 -10.15 70.07 23.16
C ALA A 117 -10.74 71.43 22.73
N LEU A 118 -11.97 71.46 22.21
CA LEU A 118 -12.68 72.69 21.82
C LEU A 118 -13.58 73.28 22.92
N ARG A 119 -13.74 72.59 24.06
CA ARG A 119 -14.57 73.03 25.19
C ARG A 119 -13.75 73.53 26.40
N GLU A 120 -12.43 73.54 26.27
CA GLU A 120 -11.46 74.24 27.12
C GLU A 120 -10.96 75.49 26.37
#